data_AF-A0A8J4V487-F1
#
_entry.id   AF-A0A8J4V487-F1
#
_cell.length_a   1.000
_cell.length_b   1.000
_cell.length_c   1.000
_cell.angle_alpha   90.00
_cell.angle_beta   90.00
_cell.angle_gamma   90.00
#
_symmetry.space_group_name_H-M   'P 1'
#
loop_
_entity.id
_entity.type
_entity.pdbx_description
1 polymer ?
#
loop_
_entity_poly.entity_id
_entity_poly.type
_entity_poly.pdbx_seq_one_letter_code
_entity_poly.pdbx_strand_id
1 'polypeptide(L)'
;MDVKTTVLTAALSAITIYAGLVYYFNGNEQQAEKKSNNTNNKNTTKKQRNNRKLRRQSNRKSRSNSSSSSSSSSANSIDIPFGTSSSESDSDSGDEQDSESSSREDESNSHEISSEDENNNQNSPRTIQDHIKILGSEDLSDTMISKKLDSVYVLLSIVSFSDSLKLLSTLNTIEAVVDSLNSLLALDLMTTNQNSLLLKLGLLLGNLLQYPNNQKKFIETRFISSLVNLINDDDKDRSDFSLFCLFNLSTNEEGATEIILSQGIKEINNLLESKKASILLKKQGLQILLNMCLESKNLREMISVDNDRLLSTLKNIKESKKTELVDIASKILQIDFTKSTTSSSSSISKKKNNSDDQDEDKILLPNDFIGGEISTKR
;
A
#
# COMPACT_ATOMS: atom_id res chain seq x y z
N MET A 1 -19.84 -28.25 17.61
CA MET A 1 -18.92 -28.00 16.48
C MET A 1 -17.61 -27.57 17.08
N ASP A 2 -16.53 -28.28 16.77
CA ASP A 2 -15.20 -28.00 17.34
C ASP A 2 -14.71 -26.62 16.91
N VAL A 3 -14.25 -25.81 17.88
CA VAL A 3 -13.67 -24.47 17.64
C VAL A 3 -12.57 -24.52 16.56
N LYS A 4 -11.84 -25.63 16.46
CA LYS A 4 -10.82 -25.88 15.43
C LYS A 4 -11.39 -25.95 14.02
N THR A 5 -12.59 -26.50 13.84
CA THR A 5 -13.25 -26.55 12.52
C THR A 5 -13.77 -25.18 12.11
N THR A 6 -14.28 -24.37 13.04
CA THR A 6 -14.75 -23.01 12.75
C THR A 6 -13.60 -22.08 12.35
N VAL A 7 -12.44 -22.19 13.01
CA VAL A 7 -11.23 -21.43 12.67
C VAL A 7 -10.68 -21.83 11.30
N LEU A 8 -10.66 -23.13 10.97
CA LEU A 8 -10.23 -23.60 9.66
C LEU A 8 -11.18 -23.12 8.54
N THR A 9 -12.50 -23.19 8.76
CA THR A 9 -13.49 -22.72 7.79
C THR A 9 -13.41 -21.21 7.58
N ALA A 10 -13.15 -20.43 8.63
CA ALA A 10 -13.00 -18.98 8.51
C ALA A 10 -11.68 -18.57 7.84
N ALA A 11 -10.56 -19.24 8.15
CA ALA A 11 -9.28 -19.04 7.46
C ALA A 11 -9.38 -19.41 5.97
N LEU A 12 -10.07 -20.51 5.65
CA LEU A 12 -10.38 -20.87 4.28
C LEU A 12 -11.27 -19.82 3.61
N SER A 13 -12.22 -19.21 4.32
CA SER A 13 -13.06 -18.13 3.76
C SER A 13 -12.27 -16.85 3.47
N ALA A 14 -11.35 -16.44 4.35
CA ALA A 14 -10.51 -15.25 4.14
C ALA A 14 -9.50 -15.46 3.00
N ILE A 15 -8.90 -16.66 2.91
CA ILE A 15 -8.07 -17.06 1.76
C ILE A 15 -8.91 -17.10 0.48
N THR A 16 -10.19 -17.52 0.56
CA THR A 16 -11.09 -17.54 -0.61
C THR A 16 -11.53 -16.14 -1.02
N ILE A 17 -11.66 -15.17 -0.10
CA ILE A 17 -11.93 -13.77 -0.44
C ILE A 17 -10.70 -13.12 -1.07
N TYR A 18 -9.50 -13.39 -0.54
CA TYR A 18 -8.25 -12.88 -1.11
C TYR A 18 -7.93 -13.52 -2.46
N ALA A 19 -8.08 -14.84 -2.59
CA ALA A 19 -7.99 -15.55 -3.85
C ALA A 19 -9.12 -15.14 -4.81
N GLY A 20 -10.31 -14.81 -4.31
CA GLY A 20 -11.44 -14.31 -5.08
C GLY A 20 -11.16 -12.92 -5.65
N LEU A 21 -10.56 -12.02 -4.88
CA LEU A 21 -10.06 -10.73 -5.38
C LEU A 21 -8.97 -10.95 -6.43
N VAL A 22 -7.96 -11.77 -6.13
CA VAL A 22 -6.86 -12.07 -7.06
C VAL A 22 -7.35 -12.78 -8.34
N TYR A 23 -8.31 -13.71 -8.26
CA TYR A 23 -8.92 -14.38 -9.42
C TYR A 23 -9.94 -13.50 -10.15
N TYR A 24 -10.63 -12.59 -9.47
CA TYR A 24 -11.48 -11.60 -10.15
C TYR A 24 -10.62 -10.60 -10.94
N PHE A 25 -9.42 -10.28 -10.45
CA PHE A 25 -8.44 -9.48 -11.18
C PHE A 25 -7.70 -10.26 -12.28
N ASN A 26 -7.32 -11.53 -12.09
CA ASN A 26 -6.62 -12.34 -13.10
C ASN A 26 -7.55 -13.09 -14.08
N GLY A 27 -8.81 -13.34 -13.72
CA GLY A 27 -9.77 -14.11 -14.51
C GLY A 27 -10.27 -13.40 -15.76
N ASN A 28 -10.19 -12.06 -15.78
CA ASN A 28 -10.46 -11.26 -16.98
C ASN A 28 -9.28 -11.27 -17.97
N GLU A 29 -8.08 -11.68 -17.55
CA GLU A 29 -6.88 -11.75 -18.38
C GLU A 29 -6.92 -12.97 -19.33
N GLN A 30 -7.35 -14.14 -18.83
CA GLN A 30 -7.43 -15.37 -19.64
C GLN A 30 -8.63 -15.42 -20.59
N GLN A 31 -9.71 -14.68 -20.32
CA GLN A 31 -10.83 -14.56 -21.25
C GLN A 31 -10.54 -13.56 -22.39
N ALA A 32 -9.66 -12.57 -22.17
CA ALA A 32 -9.19 -11.65 -23.20
C ALA A 32 -8.17 -12.33 -24.16
N GLU A 33 -7.28 -13.19 -23.65
CA GLU A 33 -6.33 -13.93 -24.50
C GLU A 33 -6.99 -15.02 -25.36
N LYS A 34 -8.02 -15.72 -24.86
CA LYS A 34 -8.76 -16.71 -25.68
C LYS A 34 -9.60 -16.08 -26.80
N LYS A 35 -10.05 -14.82 -26.65
CA LYS A 35 -10.72 -14.08 -27.74
C LYS A 35 -9.73 -13.47 -28.75
N SER A 36 -8.51 -13.14 -28.33
CA SER A 36 -7.44 -12.67 -29.24
C SER A 36 -6.94 -13.79 -30.18
N ASN A 37 -6.76 -15.02 -29.67
CA ASN A 37 -6.23 -16.13 -30.46
C ASN A 37 -7.24 -16.74 -31.46
N ASN A 38 -8.55 -16.55 -31.26
CA ASN A 38 -9.55 -17.06 -32.20
C ASN A 38 -9.81 -16.13 -33.40
N THR A 39 -9.33 -14.88 -33.34
CA THR A 39 -9.53 -13.88 -34.40
C THR A 39 -8.33 -13.79 -35.37
N ASN A 40 -7.15 -14.25 -34.95
CA ASN A 40 -5.94 -14.26 -35.78
C ASN A 40 -5.83 -15.46 -36.74
N ASN A 41 -6.63 -16.52 -36.57
CA ASN A 41 -6.55 -17.72 -37.41
C ASN A 41 -7.45 -17.71 -38.66
N LYS A 42 -8.24 -16.65 -38.89
CA LYS A 42 -9.08 -16.50 -40.11
C LYS A 42 -8.53 -15.52 -41.16
N ASN A 43 -7.47 -14.77 -40.85
CA ASN A 43 -6.94 -13.73 -41.75
C ASN A 43 -5.58 -14.06 -42.40
N THR A 44 -4.94 -15.18 -42.07
CA THR A 44 -3.62 -15.55 -42.60
C THR A 44 -3.64 -16.49 -43.81
N THR A 45 -4.80 -17.02 -44.23
CA THR A 45 -4.91 -17.91 -45.40
C THR A 45 -5.25 -17.24 -46.73
N LYS A 46 -5.38 -15.90 -46.80
CA LYS A 46 -5.65 -15.18 -48.06
C LYS A 46 -4.53 -14.28 -48.59
N LYS A 47 -3.41 -14.12 -47.88
CA LYS A 47 -2.34 -13.16 -48.27
C LYS A 47 -0.98 -13.78 -48.60
N GLN A 48 -0.92 -15.08 -48.87
CA GLN A 48 0.30 -15.81 -49.25
C GLN A 48 0.28 -16.44 -50.65
N ARG A 49 -0.54 -15.91 -51.59
CA ARG A 49 -0.61 -16.44 -52.97
C ARG A 49 -0.11 -15.50 -54.09
N ASN A 50 0.28 -14.25 -53.81
CA ASN A 50 0.56 -13.28 -54.89
C ASN A 50 2.02 -12.83 -55.07
N ASN A 51 3.00 -13.30 -54.28
CA ASN A 51 4.38 -12.79 -54.37
C ASN A 51 5.44 -13.79 -54.89
N ARG A 52 5.05 -14.82 -55.65
CA ARG A 52 5.99 -15.77 -56.28
C ARG A 52 5.96 -15.77 -57.80
N LYS A 53 6.02 -14.60 -58.44
CA LYS A 53 6.35 -14.48 -59.87
C LYS A 53 6.97 -13.12 -60.18
N LEU A 54 8.25 -12.90 -59.85
CA LEU A 54 9.14 -11.91 -60.50
C LEU A 54 10.47 -11.83 -59.73
N ARG A 55 11.43 -12.70 -60.08
CA ARG A 55 12.88 -12.46 -60.04
C ARG A 55 13.62 -13.75 -60.42
N ARG A 56 13.63 -14.03 -61.71
CA ARG A 56 14.71 -14.76 -62.37
C ARG A 56 15.37 -13.77 -63.33
N GLN A 57 16.68 -13.87 -63.44
CA GLN A 57 17.62 -13.07 -64.27
C GLN A 57 18.26 -11.86 -63.59
N SER A 58 19.46 -12.06 -63.05
CA SER A 58 20.65 -11.27 -63.45
C SER A 58 21.96 -11.88 -62.90
N ASN A 59 22.78 -12.30 -63.86
CA ASN A 59 24.25 -12.33 -63.97
C ASN A 59 25.19 -12.53 -62.75
N ARG A 60 25.84 -13.71 -62.78
CA ARG A 60 27.28 -14.00 -62.96
C ARG A 60 28.35 -12.89 -62.77
N LYS A 61 29.39 -13.32 -62.03
CA LYS A 61 30.87 -13.12 -62.16
C LYS A 61 31.51 -11.82 -61.65
N SER A 62 32.29 -11.96 -60.57
CA SER A 62 33.75 -11.73 -60.57
C SER A 62 34.41 -12.25 -59.27
N ARG A 63 35.63 -12.78 -59.42
CA ARG A 63 36.53 -13.40 -58.42
C ARG A 63 37.43 -12.34 -57.77
N SER A 64 37.86 -12.53 -56.53
CA SER A 64 39.26 -12.89 -56.14
C SER A 64 39.56 -12.64 -54.66
N ASN A 65 40.17 -13.67 -54.04
CA ASN A 65 41.27 -13.76 -53.03
C ASN A 65 41.30 -12.75 -51.85
N SER A 66 41.55 -13.13 -50.59
CA SER A 66 42.61 -14.03 -50.08
C SER A 66 42.44 -14.30 -48.57
N SER A 67 42.97 -15.45 -48.12
CA SER A 67 43.62 -15.82 -46.82
C SER A 67 43.02 -15.30 -45.50
N SER A 68 42.96 -15.99 -44.36
CA SER A 68 43.52 -17.21 -43.74
C SER A 68 42.88 -17.17 -42.31
N SER A 69 42.63 -18.20 -41.50
CA SER A 69 43.38 -19.39 -41.12
C SER A 69 42.49 -20.19 -40.12
N SER A 70 42.47 -21.52 -40.26
CA SER A 70 42.48 -22.63 -39.26
C SER A 70 41.89 -22.42 -37.84
N SER A 71 41.22 -23.36 -37.17
CA SER A 71 41.31 -24.84 -37.17
C SER A 71 40.14 -25.37 -36.29
N SER A 72 39.26 -26.26 -36.78
CA SER A 72 39.28 -27.73 -36.65
C SER A 72 39.24 -28.23 -35.19
N SER A 73 38.06 -28.61 -34.68
CA SER A 73 37.45 -29.95 -34.72
C SER A 73 38.04 -30.93 -33.71
N SER A 74 37.19 -31.58 -32.92
CA SER A 74 36.86 -33.01 -33.09
C SER A 74 36.15 -33.55 -31.86
N ALA A 75 35.09 -34.30 -32.13
CA ALA A 75 34.44 -35.20 -31.19
C ALA A 75 35.38 -36.36 -30.80
N ASN A 76 35.19 -36.91 -29.61
CA ASN A 76 35.17 -38.36 -29.40
C ASN A 76 34.56 -38.73 -28.04
N SER A 77 33.75 -39.78 -28.09
CA SER A 77 33.26 -40.60 -27.00
C SER A 77 34.38 -41.40 -26.32
N ILE A 78 34.17 -41.82 -25.07
CA ILE A 78 34.33 -43.20 -24.54
C ILE A 78 34.46 -43.18 -23.01
N ASP A 79 33.46 -43.79 -22.37
CA ASP A 79 33.43 -44.74 -21.24
C ASP A 79 34.20 -44.61 -19.91
N ILE A 80 33.48 -45.15 -18.89
CA ILE A 80 33.83 -45.78 -17.59
C ILE A 80 34.30 -44.85 -16.42
N PRO A 81 34.21 -45.25 -15.13
CA PRO A 81 33.31 -46.14 -14.37
C PRO A 81 32.62 -45.47 -13.16
N PHE A 82 31.49 -46.04 -12.71
CA PHE A 82 30.92 -45.78 -11.39
C PHE A 82 31.65 -46.62 -10.33
N GLY A 83 32.25 -45.93 -9.36
CA GLY A 83 32.86 -46.49 -8.16
C GLY A 83 31.87 -46.60 -7.00
N THR A 84 32.08 -47.66 -6.23
CA THR A 84 31.31 -48.25 -5.15
C THR A 84 31.51 -47.60 -3.77
N SER A 85 30.69 -48.05 -2.81
CA SER A 85 30.86 -48.04 -1.33
C SER A 85 30.39 -46.75 -0.61
N SER A 86 29.71 -46.75 0.54
CA SER A 86 29.55 -47.74 1.62
C SER A 86 28.26 -47.43 2.41
N SER A 87 27.43 -48.43 2.71
CA SER A 87 27.22 -49.04 4.04
C SER A 87 26.12 -48.39 4.89
N GLU A 88 24.90 -48.88 4.69
CA GLU A 88 23.83 -48.93 5.70
C GLU A 88 24.07 -50.16 6.60
N SER A 89 23.87 -50.00 7.90
CA SER A 89 23.72 -51.11 8.83
C SER A 89 22.66 -50.78 9.87
N ASP A 90 21.55 -51.50 9.74
CA ASP A 90 20.50 -51.73 10.73
C ASP A 90 21.01 -52.46 11.98
N SER A 91 20.10 -52.56 12.95
CA SER A 91 20.00 -53.48 14.11
C SER A 91 20.29 -52.84 15.46
N ASP A 92 19.66 -53.23 16.57
CA ASP A 92 18.41 -53.93 16.90
C ASP A 92 18.37 -53.91 18.46
N SER A 93 17.17 -54.01 19.01
CA SER A 93 16.75 -54.46 20.35
C SER A 93 17.74 -54.70 21.51
N GLY A 94 17.26 -54.38 22.74
CA GLY A 94 17.33 -55.36 23.84
C GLY A 94 17.66 -54.85 25.25
N ASP A 95 16.62 -54.85 26.08
CA ASP A 95 16.55 -55.33 27.48
C ASP A 95 17.24 -54.64 28.67
N GLU A 96 16.35 -54.25 29.59
CA GLU A 96 16.29 -54.48 31.05
C GLU A 96 17.57 -54.84 31.83
N GLN A 97 17.81 -54.09 32.91
CA GLN A 97 17.99 -54.70 34.24
C GLN A 97 17.82 -53.70 35.39
N ASP A 98 17.16 -54.19 36.43
CA ASP A 98 16.96 -53.63 37.77
C ASP A 98 18.25 -53.26 38.51
N SER A 99 18.16 -52.39 39.52
CA SER A 99 18.52 -52.70 40.94
C SER A 99 18.74 -51.44 41.80
N GLU A 100 17.95 -51.37 42.88
CA GLU A 100 18.36 -51.05 44.26
C GLU A 100 18.95 -49.68 44.68
N SER A 101 18.09 -48.97 45.43
CA SER A 101 18.32 -48.38 46.77
C SER A 101 19.75 -48.08 47.26
N SER A 102 20.00 -46.81 47.62
CA SER A 102 20.62 -46.52 48.91
C SER A 102 20.22 -45.13 49.43
N SER A 103 19.74 -45.12 50.67
CA SER A 103 19.51 -43.96 51.53
C SER A 103 20.82 -43.44 52.11
N ARG A 104 21.06 -42.13 52.04
CA ARG A 104 21.88 -41.41 53.03
C ARG A 104 21.34 -40.02 53.27
N GLU A 105 21.11 -39.76 54.55
CA GLU A 105 20.83 -38.47 55.16
C GLU A 105 22.10 -37.62 55.20
N ASP A 106 21.86 -36.33 55.41
CA ASP A 106 22.68 -35.35 56.11
C ASP A 106 23.54 -34.32 55.34
N GLU A 107 23.30 -33.08 55.82
CA GLU A 107 24.16 -31.91 55.89
C GLU A 107 24.21 -30.92 54.70
N SER A 108 23.30 -29.94 54.80
CA SER A 108 23.67 -28.53 55.03
C SER A 108 24.92 -28.02 54.32
N ASN A 109 24.75 -27.45 53.12
CA ASN A 109 25.64 -26.39 52.66
C ASN A 109 24.90 -25.42 51.74
N SER A 110 24.55 -24.28 52.31
CA SER A 110 24.06 -23.10 51.60
C SER A 110 25.22 -22.50 50.80
N HIS A 111 25.32 -22.85 49.53
CA HIS A 111 26.07 -22.10 48.54
C HIS A 111 25.08 -21.44 47.58
N GLU A 112 25.00 -20.11 47.65
CA GLU A 112 24.37 -19.26 46.64
C GLU A 112 25.07 -19.48 45.30
N ILE A 113 24.52 -20.41 44.51
CA ILE A 113 24.78 -20.48 43.09
C ILE A 113 23.70 -19.61 42.44
N SER A 114 24.10 -18.39 42.09
CA SER A 114 23.40 -17.53 41.16
C SER A 114 23.32 -18.21 39.80
N SER A 115 22.33 -19.09 39.62
CA SER A 115 21.93 -19.60 38.32
C SER A 115 21.09 -18.53 37.63
N GLU A 116 21.75 -17.78 36.76
CA GLU A 116 21.14 -16.98 35.70
C GLU A 116 20.41 -17.91 34.70
N ASP A 117 19.33 -18.54 35.13
CA ASP A 117 18.39 -19.27 34.26
C ASP A 117 17.24 -18.34 33.85
N GLU A 118 17.60 -17.22 33.21
CA GLU A 118 16.69 -16.35 32.46
C GLU A 118 16.42 -16.96 31.07
N ASN A 119 15.88 -18.18 31.00
CA ASN A 119 15.48 -18.77 29.71
C ASN A 119 14.32 -19.77 29.82
N ASN A 120 13.43 -19.58 30.79
CA ASN A 120 12.13 -20.24 30.80
C ASN A 120 11.03 -19.19 30.60
N ASN A 121 10.97 -18.68 29.37
CA ASN A 121 10.00 -17.70 28.92
C ASN A 121 8.60 -18.31 29.02
N GLN A 122 7.88 -17.93 30.06
CA GLN A 122 6.54 -18.40 30.39
C GLN A 122 5.61 -18.27 29.17
N ASN A 123 5.16 -19.42 28.66
CA ASN A 123 4.12 -19.59 27.64
C ASN A 123 2.73 -19.24 28.20
N SER A 124 2.58 -18.10 28.85
CA SER A 124 1.25 -17.54 29.08
C SER A 124 0.67 -17.11 27.74
N PRO A 125 -0.58 -17.47 27.40
CA PRO A 125 -1.20 -17.01 26.16
C PRO A 125 -1.20 -15.48 26.15
N ARG A 126 -0.46 -14.89 25.22
CA ARG A 126 -0.39 -13.43 25.08
C ARG A 126 -1.77 -12.90 24.68
N THR A 127 -2.20 -11.87 25.40
CA THR A 127 -3.42 -11.15 25.05
C THR A 127 -3.17 -10.21 23.87
N ILE A 128 -4.24 -9.71 23.25
CA ILE A 128 -4.15 -8.69 22.19
C ILE A 128 -3.43 -7.43 22.72
N GLN A 129 -3.66 -7.08 24.00
CA GLN A 129 -3.00 -5.94 24.63
C GLN A 129 -1.49 -6.15 24.78
N ASP A 130 -1.05 -7.38 25.07
CA ASP A 130 0.39 -7.69 25.13
C ASP A 130 1.05 -7.51 23.77
N HIS A 131 0.40 -7.94 22.68
CA HIS A 131 0.90 -7.72 21.33
C HIS A 131 0.98 -6.24 20.97
N ILE A 132 -0.02 -5.43 21.36
CA ILE A 132 0.02 -3.98 21.16
C ILE A 132 1.14 -3.34 21.98
N LYS A 133 1.35 -3.77 23.22
CA LYS A 133 2.45 -3.28 24.08
C LYS A 133 3.82 -3.61 23.49
N ILE A 134 3.99 -4.79 22.91
CA ILE A 134 5.22 -5.17 22.19
C ILE A 134 5.44 -4.24 20.99
N LEU A 135 4.37 -3.90 20.24
CA LEU A 135 4.47 -2.90 19.17
C LEU A 135 4.83 -1.51 19.72
N GLY A 136 4.31 -1.09 20.86
CA GLY A 136 4.65 0.19 21.47
C GLY A 136 6.08 0.31 22.03
N SER A 137 6.86 -0.78 22.05
CA SER A 137 8.25 -0.73 22.54
C SER A 137 9.13 0.13 21.62
N GLU A 138 9.93 1.04 22.16
CA GLU A 138 10.90 1.83 21.38
C GLU A 138 12.14 1.03 20.98
N ASP A 139 12.34 -0.17 21.53
CA ASP A 139 13.50 -1.01 21.22
C ASP A 139 13.43 -1.57 19.79
N LEU A 140 14.47 -1.27 19.01
CA LEU A 140 14.68 -1.69 17.62
C LEU A 140 15.79 -2.75 17.48
N SER A 141 16.21 -3.37 18.59
CA SER A 141 17.12 -4.53 18.58
C SER A 141 16.54 -5.68 17.74
N ASP A 142 17.38 -6.48 17.09
CA ASP A 142 16.91 -7.58 16.23
C ASP A 142 16.01 -8.57 16.99
N THR A 143 16.28 -8.78 18.28
CA THR A 143 15.44 -9.61 19.16
C THR A 143 14.04 -9.02 19.35
N MET A 144 13.94 -7.70 19.52
CA MET A 144 12.67 -7.01 19.68
C MET A 144 11.93 -6.87 18.34
N ILE A 145 12.64 -6.61 17.26
CA ILE A 145 12.08 -6.59 15.90
C ILE A 145 11.41 -7.93 15.59
N SER A 146 12.04 -9.05 15.96
CA SER A 146 11.43 -10.39 15.79
C SER A 146 10.14 -10.53 16.61
N LYS A 147 10.13 -10.10 17.88
CA LYS A 147 8.92 -10.12 18.73
C LYS A 147 7.81 -9.19 18.21
N LYS A 148 8.18 -8.02 17.68
CA LYS A 148 7.25 -7.08 17.02
C LYS A 148 6.66 -7.73 15.78
N LEU A 149 7.49 -8.38 14.96
CA LEU A 149 7.03 -9.06 13.74
C LEU A 149 6.02 -10.17 14.07
N ASP A 150 6.30 -11.01 15.07
CA ASP A 150 5.35 -12.03 15.56
C ASP A 150 4.03 -11.39 16.01
N SER A 151 4.12 -10.27 16.72
CA SER A 151 2.94 -9.53 17.18
C SER A 151 2.12 -8.94 16.03
N VAL A 152 2.78 -8.41 15.00
CA VAL A 152 2.09 -7.94 13.79
C VAL A 152 1.40 -9.08 13.06
N TYR A 153 2.03 -10.27 12.96
CA TYR A 153 1.39 -11.43 12.33
C TYR A 153 0.12 -11.87 13.07
N VAL A 154 0.17 -11.92 14.41
CA VAL A 154 -1.02 -12.20 15.22
C VAL A 154 -2.09 -11.15 14.97
N LEU A 155 -1.76 -9.86 15.00
CA LEU A 155 -2.73 -8.79 14.77
C LEU A 155 -3.32 -8.81 13.35
N LEU A 156 -2.51 -9.09 12.32
CA LEU A 156 -2.99 -9.27 10.95
C LEU A 156 -3.97 -10.45 10.83
N SER A 157 -3.68 -11.55 11.52
CA SER A 157 -4.60 -12.70 11.56
C SER A 157 -5.93 -12.32 12.22
N ILE A 158 -5.91 -11.51 13.27
CA ILE A 158 -7.10 -11.03 13.97
C ILE A 158 -7.92 -10.08 13.10
N VAL A 159 -7.25 -9.14 12.41
CA VAL A 159 -7.89 -8.16 11.50
C VAL A 159 -8.58 -8.83 10.31
N SER A 160 -8.20 -10.05 9.97
CA SER A 160 -8.88 -10.84 8.94
C SER A 160 -10.32 -11.24 9.31
N PHE A 161 -10.73 -11.03 10.57
CA PHE A 161 -12.09 -11.24 11.04
C PHE A 161 -12.80 -9.89 11.27
N SER A 162 -13.95 -9.68 10.61
CA SER A 162 -14.69 -8.40 10.62
C SER A 162 -15.02 -7.88 12.01
N ASP A 163 -15.43 -8.77 12.91
CA ASP A 163 -15.88 -8.41 14.26
C ASP A 163 -14.71 -7.97 15.15
N SER A 164 -13.52 -8.50 14.88
CA SER A 164 -12.28 -8.16 15.58
C SER A 164 -11.76 -6.77 15.21
N LEU A 165 -12.10 -6.26 14.02
CA LEU A 165 -11.70 -4.92 13.58
C LEU A 165 -12.27 -3.84 14.50
N LYS A 166 -13.51 -4.03 14.96
CA LYS A 166 -14.17 -3.14 15.92
C LYS A 166 -13.48 -3.18 17.28
N LEU A 167 -13.08 -4.37 17.75
CA LEU A 167 -12.33 -4.52 18.99
C LEU A 167 -10.99 -3.77 18.91
N LEU A 168 -10.22 -3.97 17.84
CA LEU A 168 -8.94 -3.26 17.65
C LEU A 168 -9.13 -1.74 17.54
N SER A 169 -10.26 -1.28 17.00
CA SER A 169 -10.59 0.15 16.98
C SER A 169 -10.77 0.74 18.39
N THR A 170 -11.21 -0.06 19.37
CA THR A 170 -11.32 0.40 20.76
C THR A 170 -9.99 0.46 21.49
N LEU A 171 -8.96 -0.22 20.97
CA LEU A 171 -7.62 -0.25 21.55
C LEU A 171 -6.73 0.83 20.91
N ASN A 172 -5.60 1.16 21.56
CA ASN A 172 -4.60 2.10 21.02
C ASN A 172 -3.73 1.48 19.92
N THR A 173 -4.31 0.62 19.07
CA THR A 173 -3.56 -0.09 18.03
C THR A 173 -3.04 0.85 16.96
N ILE A 174 -3.80 1.90 16.59
CA ILE A 174 -3.36 2.88 15.58
C ILE A 174 -2.10 3.62 16.04
N GLU A 175 -2.11 4.14 17.27
CA GLU A 175 -0.98 4.87 17.86
C GLU A 175 0.28 4.00 17.92
N ALA A 176 0.18 2.79 18.48
CA ALA A 176 1.31 1.86 18.57
C ALA A 176 1.90 1.46 17.20
N VAL A 177 1.04 1.30 16.18
CA VAL A 177 1.47 0.99 14.80
C VAL A 177 2.15 2.21 14.18
N VAL A 178 1.58 3.41 14.34
CA VAL A 178 2.15 4.65 13.80
C VAL A 178 3.49 4.99 14.45
N ASP A 179 3.62 4.84 15.76
CA ASP A 179 4.88 5.09 16.47
C ASP A 179 5.98 4.12 16.02
N SER A 180 5.64 2.84 15.82
CA SER A 180 6.57 1.87 15.24
C SER A 180 6.96 2.22 13.81
N LEU A 181 6.01 2.63 12.97
CA LEU A 181 6.30 3.06 11.60
C LEU A 181 7.20 4.30 11.57
N ASN A 182 6.90 5.31 12.38
CA ASN A 182 7.72 6.51 12.54
C ASN A 182 9.16 6.16 12.96
N SER A 183 9.30 5.31 13.97
CA SER A 183 10.61 4.87 14.48
C SER A 183 11.43 4.16 13.41
N LEU A 184 10.79 3.33 12.58
CA LEU A 184 11.44 2.60 11.48
C LEU A 184 11.79 3.51 10.30
N LEU A 185 10.90 4.44 9.93
CA LEU A 185 11.12 5.39 8.83
C LEU A 185 12.16 6.46 9.16
N ALA A 186 12.41 6.71 10.44
CA ALA A 186 13.47 7.61 10.90
C ALA A 186 14.88 7.00 10.80
N LEU A 187 15.01 5.71 10.48
CA LEU A 187 16.30 5.06 10.32
C LEU A 187 16.90 5.36 8.94
N ASP A 188 18.15 5.84 8.92
CA ASP A 188 18.89 6.09 7.66
C ASP A 188 19.17 4.79 6.89
N LEU A 189 19.39 3.68 7.61
CA LEU A 189 19.64 2.36 7.04
C LEU A 189 18.85 1.31 7.81
N MET A 190 18.03 0.54 7.10
CA MET A 190 17.20 -0.51 7.69
C MET A 190 17.77 -1.89 7.41
N THR A 191 17.77 -2.77 8.42
CA THR A 191 18.02 -4.20 8.22
C THR A 191 16.87 -4.86 7.45
N THR A 192 17.09 -6.06 6.91
CA THR A 192 16.03 -6.83 6.22
C THR A 192 14.83 -7.09 7.14
N ASN A 193 15.07 -7.38 8.41
CA ASN A 193 14.00 -7.62 9.38
C ASN A 193 13.23 -6.34 9.71
N GLN A 194 13.92 -5.21 9.85
CA GLN A 194 13.29 -3.90 10.03
C GLN A 194 12.44 -3.51 8.82
N ASN A 195 12.92 -3.74 7.59
CA ASN A 195 12.13 -3.48 6.38
C ASN A 195 10.90 -4.41 6.31
N SER A 196 11.08 -5.70 6.63
CA SER A 196 9.96 -6.65 6.70
C SER A 196 8.91 -6.18 7.71
N LEU A 197 9.33 -5.75 8.90
CA LEU A 197 8.43 -5.21 9.92
C LEU A 197 7.68 -3.97 9.43
N LEU A 198 8.38 -3.02 8.78
CA LEU A 198 7.78 -1.82 8.19
C LEU A 198 6.66 -2.18 7.21
N LEU A 199 6.92 -3.11 6.28
CA LEU A 199 5.94 -3.55 5.29
C LEU A 199 4.72 -4.22 5.95
N LYS A 200 4.93 -5.06 6.97
CA LYS A 200 3.83 -5.71 7.70
C LYS A 200 3.02 -4.72 8.54
N LEU A 201 3.65 -3.73 9.15
CA LEU A 201 2.98 -2.65 9.87
C LEU A 201 2.15 -1.79 8.91
N GLY A 202 2.69 -1.45 7.73
CA GLY A 202 1.96 -0.72 6.69
C GLY A 202 0.71 -1.46 6.23
N LEU A 203 0.81 -2.77 6.00
CA LEU A 203 -0.34 -3.61 5.68
C LEU A 203 -1.37 -3.66 6.81
N LEU A 204 -0.92 -3.82 8.05
CA LEU A 204 -1.79 -3.82 9.23
C LEU A 204 -2.53 -2.49 9.36
N LEU A 205 -1.82 -1.37 9.22
CA LEU A 205 -2.40 -0.03 9.24
C LEU A 205 -3.46 0.13 8.15
N GLY A 206 -3.14 -0.22 6.91
CA GLY A 206 -4.08 -0.15 5.80
C GLY A 206 -5.37 -0.92 6.10
N ASN A 207 -5.27 -2.13 6.66
CA ASN A 207 -6.45 -2.89 7.04
C ASN A 207 -7.25 -2.23 8.17
N LEU A 208 -6.59 -1.67 9.19
CA LEU A 208 -7.26 -0.94 10.27
C LEU A 208 -8.01 0.30 9.74
N LEU A 209 -7.47 0.97 8.72
CA LEU A 209 -8.05 2.17 8.11
C LEU A 209 -9.29 1.91 7.26
N GLN A 210 -9.70 0.66 7.04
CA GLN A 210 -11.00 0.35 6.45
C GLN A 210 -12.18 0.77 7.36
N TYR A 211 -11.91 0.99 8.66
CA TYR A 211 -12.93 1.39 9.62
C TYR A 211 -12.93 2.91 9.87
N PRO A 212 -14.07 3.62 9.70
CA PRO A 212 -14.12 5.08 9.81
C PRO A 212 -13.61 5.66 11.15
N ASN A 213 -13.84 4.97 12.28
CA ASN A 213 -13.34 5.46 13.57
C ASN A 213 -11.81 5.42 13.66
N ASN A 214 -11.17 4.45 12.98
CA ASN A 214 -9.72 4.36 12.93
C ASN A 214 -9.13 5.45 12.01
N GLN A 215 -9.83 5.79 10.92
CA GLN A 215 -9.42 6.89 10.05
C GLN A 215 -9.35 8.21 10.83
N LYS A 216 -10.38 8.52 11.64
CA LYS A 216 -10.41 9.72 12.49
C LYS A 216 -9.22 9.77 13.46
N LYS A 217 -9.03 8.70 14.23
CA LYS A 217 -7.88 8.57 15.15
C LYS A 217 -6.55 8.70 14.42
N PHE A 218 -6.44 8.15 13.22
CA PHE A 218 -5.22 8.20 12.42
C PHE A 218 -4.92 9.61 11.89
N ILE A 219 -5.93 10.38 11.47
CA ILE A 219 -5.76 11.77 11.01
C ILE A 219 -5.14 12.63 12.11
N GLU A 220 -5.53 12.41 13.38
CA GLU A 220 -4.98 13.10 14.54
C GLU A 220 -3.47 12.85 14.75
N THR A 221 -2.92 11.74 14.24
CA THR A 221 -1.50 11.40 14.38
C THR A 221 -0.56 12.19 13.45
N ARG A 222 -1.08 12.94 12.48
CA ARG A 222 -0.29 13.69 11.46
C ARG A 222 0.65 12.84 10.59
N PHE A 223 0.50 11.52 10.60
CA PHE A 223 1.34 10.58 9.83
C PHE A 223 1.00 10.54 8.32
N ILE A 224 -0.07 11.20 7.88
CA ILE A 224 -0.47 11.26 6.45
C ILE A 224 0.65 11.81 5.56
N SER A 225 1.39 12.81 6.04
CA SER A 225 2.52 13.38 5.32
C SER A 225 3.64 12.36 5.05
N SER A 226 3.95 11.50 6.04
CA SER A 226 4.89 10.39 5.89
C SER A 226 4.42 9.38 4.84
N LEU A 227 3.13 9.04 4.82
CA LEU A 227 2.57 8.18 3.78
C LEU A 227 2.70 8.82 2.39
N VAL A 228 2.37 10.11 2.24
CA VAL A 228 2.50 10.81 0.96
C VAL A 228 3.94 10.77 0.44
N ASN A 229 4.94 10.92 1.31
CA ASN A 229 6.35 10.82 0.92
C ASN A 229 6.75 9.44 0.40
N LEU A 230 6.06 8.38 0.82
CA LEU A 230 6.32 7.00 0.37
C LEU A 230 5.67 6.64 -0.98
N ILE A 231 4.81 7.50 -1.55
CA ILE A 231 4.12 7.21 -2.82
C ILE A 231 5.11 6.89 -3.95
N ASN A 232 6.24 7.59 -4.01
CA ASN A 232 7.27 7.43 -5.04
C ASN A 232 8.56 6.81 -4.49
N ASP A 233 8.47 6.02 -3.41
CA ASP A 233 9.61 5.30 -2.83
C ASP A 233 10.24 4.34 -3.86
N ASP A 234 11.55 4.16 -3.79
CA ASP A 234 12.29 3.24 -4.66
C ASP A 234 11.91 1.76 -4.37
N ASP A 235 11.53 1.45 -3.12
CA ASP A 235 10.91 0.19 -2.74
C ASP A 235 9.41 0.21 -3.07
N LYS A 236 9.05 -0.50 -4.13
CA LYS A 236 7.67 -0.63 -4.60
C LYS A 236 6.70 -1.13 -3.52
N ASP A 237 7.17 -1.95 -2.58
CA ASP A 237 6.30 -2.55 -1.57
C ASP A 237 5.95 -1.50 -0.49
N ARG A 238 6.84 -0.51 -0.28
CA ARG A 238 6.56 0.67 0.56
C ARG A 238 5.55 1.60 -0.09
N SER A 239 5.73 1.85 -1.38
CA SER A 239 4.76 2.60 -2.19
C SER A 239 3.38 1.93 -2.17
N ASP A 240 3.32 0.60 -2.32
CA ASP A 240 2.07 -0.16 -2.33
C ASP A 240 1.28 -0.03 -1.02
N PHE A 241 1.91 -0.28 0.15
CA PHE A 241 1.19 -0.15 1.41
C PHE A 241 0.79 1.31 1.68
N SER A 242 1.61 2.28 1.28
CA SER A 242 1.28 3.69 1.44
C SER A 242 0.03 4.06 0.65
N LEU A 243 0.00 3.71 -0.64
CA LEU A 243 -1.16 3.90 -1.49
C LEU A 243 -2.40 3.17 -0.97
N PHE A 244 -2.23 1.97 -0.41
CA PHE A 244 -3.33 1.24 0.24
C PHE A 244 -3.91 2.00 1.44
N CYS A 245 -3.06 2.57 2.32
CA CYS A 245 -3.51 3.40 3.44
C CYS A 245 -4.21 4.67 2.96
N LEU A 246 -3.62 5.38 2.01
CA LEU A 246 -4.17 6.61 1.42
C LEU A 246 -5.49 6.36 0.68
N PHE A 247 -5.62 5.21 0.01
CA PHE A 247 -6.88 4.79 -0.62
C PHE A 247 -8.00 4.69 0.40
N ASN A 248 -7.78 4.02 1.53
CA ASN A 248 -8.80 3.92 2.56
C ASN A 248 -9.14 5.29 3.16
N LEU A 249 -8.14 6.15 3.38
CA LEU A 249 -8.35 7.52 3.89
C LEU A 249 -9.08 8.44 2.91
N SER A 250 -8.90 8.24 1.61
CA SER A 250 -9.54 9.05 0.56
C SER A 250 -11.07 8.88 0.47
N THR A 251 -11.63 7.88 1.15
CA THR A 251 -13.08 7.64 1.27
C THR A 251 -13.75 8.47 2.36
N ASN A 252 -12.98 9.36 3.00
CA ASN A 252 -13.42 10.25 4.06
C ASN A 252 -12.95 11.67 3.71
N GLU A 253 -13.87 12.64 3.76
CA GLU A 253 -13.57 14.03 3.38
C GLU A 253 -12.40 14.66 4.16
N GLU A 254 -12.30 14.41 5.47
CA GLU A 254 -11.22 14.93 6.31
C GLU A 254 -9.87 14.30 5.93
N GLY A 255 -9.86 12.98 5.73
CA GLY A 255 -8.67 12.25 5.27
C GLY A 255 -8.22 12.71 3.89
N ALA A 256 -9.15 12.82 2.93
CA ALA A 256 -8.90 13.35 1.60
C ALA A 256 -8.34 14.78 1.62
N THR A 257 -8.87 15.63 2.51
CA THR A 257 -8.38 17.00 2.69
C THR A 257 -6.92 17.00 3.15
N GLU A 258 -6.57 16.20 4.16
CA GLU A 258 -5.20 16.14 4.68
C GLU A 258 -4.22 15.55 3.65
N ILE A 259 -4.67 14.61 2.80
CA ILE A 259 -3.88 14.10 1.66
C ILE A 259 -3.52 15.25 0.70
N ILE A 260 -4.49 16.11 0.36
CA ILE A 260 -4.25 17.26 -0.52
C ILE A 260 -3.29 18.26 0.14
N LEU A 261 -3.52 18.60 1.42
CA LEU A 261 -2.67 19.53 2.17
C LEU A 261 -1.23 19.01 2.31
N SER A 262 -1.05 17.69 2.37
CA SER A 262 0.26 17.03 2.42
C SER A 262 0.95 16.91 1.05
N GLN A 263 0.49 17.64 0.01
CA GLN A 263 0.98 17.56 -1.37
C GLN A 263 0.72 16.22 -2.09
N GLY A 264 -0.26 15.43 -1.62
CA GLY A 264 -0.57 14.12 -2.20
C GLY A 264 -0.91 14.15 -3.69
N ILE A 265 -1.57 15.20 -4.18
CA ILE A 265 -1.91 15.36 -5.61
C ILE A 265 -0.65 15.42 -6.47
N LYS A 266 0.37 16.16 -6.02
CA LYS A 266 1.64 16.30 -6.71
C LYS A 266 2.36 14.95 -6.80
N GLU A 267 2.42 14.22 -5.69
CA GLU A 267 3.10 12.92 -5.64
C GLU A 267 2.37 11.84 -6.44
N ILE A 268 1.03 11.81 -6.39
CA ILE A 268 0.26 10.92 -7.27
C ILE A 268 0.51 11.28 -8.74
N ASN A 269 0.53 12.57 -9.10
CA ASN A 269 0.83 12.93 -10.49
C ASN A 269 2.24 12.50 -10.93
N ASN A 270 3.25 12.63 -10.05
CA ASN A 270 4.60 12.12 -10.32
C ASN A 270 4.59 10.59 -10.54
N LEU A 271 3.83 9.85 -9.72
CA LEU A 271 3.66 8.40 -9.88
C LEU A 271 3.05 8.04 -11.24
N LEU A 272 2.01 8.79 -11.66
CA LEU A 272 1.32 8.57 -12.94
C LEU A 272 2.22 8.84 -14.15
N GLU A 273 3.12 9.82 -14.06
CA GLU A 273 4.09 10.14 -15.11
C GLU A 273 5.31 9.21 -15.10
N SER A 274 5.64 8.60 -13.96
CA SER A 274 6.82 7.75 -13.79
C SER A 274 6.83 6.56 -14.75
N LYS A 275 7.93 6.37 -15.48
CA LYS A 275 8.10 5.20 -16.37
C LYS A 275 8.42 3.92 -15.59
N LYS A 276 8.94 4.05 -14.37
CA LYS A 276 9.32 2.93 -13.50
C LYS A 276 8.13 2.36 -12.73
N ALA A 277 7.16 3.21 -12.40
CA ALA A 277 5.99 2.81 -11.63
C ALA A 277 5.16 1.75 -12.36
N SER A 278 4.78 0.69 -11.62
CA SER A 278 3.95 -0.39 -12.14
C SER A 278 2.55 0.11 -12.49
N ILE A 279 1.85 -0.61 -13.37
CA ILE A 279 0.47 -0.26 -13.73
C ILE A 279 -0.45 -0.34 -12.50
N LEU A 280 -0.19 -1.27 -11.58
CA LEU A 280 -0.98 -1.45 -10.35
C LEU A 280 -0.88 -0.22 -9.42
N LEU A 281 0.34 0.28 -9.16
CA LEU A 281 0.53 1.48 -8.33
C LEU A 281 -0.16 2.70 -8.96
N LYS A 282 -0.03 2.87 -10.28
CA LYS A 282 -0.72 3.96 -11.00
C LYS A 282 -2.23 3.84 -10.89
N LYS A 283 -2.77 2.62 -10.95
CA LYS A 283 -4.20 2.36 -10.80
C LYS A 283 -4.68 2.74 -9.40
N GLN A 284 -3.96 2.38 -8.34
CA GLN A 284 -4.26 2.80 -6.97
C GLN A 284 -4.21 4.32 -6.83
N GLY A 285 -3.19 4.98 -7.39
CA GLY A 285 -3.09 6.45 -7.44
C GLY A 285 -4.31 7.12 -8.10
N LEU A 286 -4.76 6.59 -9.25
CA LEU A 286 -5.99 7.07 -9.90
C LEU A 286 -7.25 6.79 -9.06
N GLN A 287 -7.31 5.66 -8.35
CA GLN A 287 -8.45 5.34 -7.48
C GLN A 287 -8.54 6.30 -6.28
N ILE A 288 -7.40 6.67 -5.69
CA ILE A 288 -7.33 7.70 -4.64
C ILE A 288 -7.89 9.02 -5.18
N LEU A 289 -7.42 9.47 -6.36
CA LEU A 289 -7.94 10.69 -7.01
C LEU A 289 -9.44 10.60 -7.28
N LEU A 290 -9.92 9.45 -7.76
CA LEU A 290 -11.33 9.24 -8.03
C LEU A 290 -12.17 9.33 -6.76
N ASN A 291 -11.76 8.67 -5.67
CA ASN A 291 -12.45 8.74 -4.38
C ASN A 291 -12.57 10.19 -3.91
N MET A 292 -11.46 10.94 -3.90
CA MET A 292 -11.48 12.35 -3.48
C MET A 292 -12.37 13.23 -4.37
N CYS A 293 -12.42 12.97 -5.67
CA CYS A 293 -13.29 13.70 -6.60
C CYS A 293 -14.78 13.39 -6.37
N LEU A 294 -15.11 12.16 -5.98
CA LEU A 294 -16.49 11.73 -5.72
C LEU A 294 -16.98 12.18 -4.34
N GLU A 295 -16.08 12.27 -3.36
CA GLU A 295 -16.40 12.54 -1.97
C GLU A 295 -17.14 13.87 -1.76
N SER A 296 -16.56 15.00 -2.20
CA SER A 296 -17.20 16.31 -2.03
C SER A 296 -16.86 17.32 -3.12
N LYS A 297 -17.71 18.36 -3.28
CA LYS A 297 -17.46 19.45 -4.22
C LYS A 297 -16.24 20.28 -3.82
N ASN A 298 -16.04 20.48 -2.52
CA ASN A 298 -14.91 21.25 -2.00
C ASN A 298 -13.59 20.57 -2.38
N LEU A 299 -13.49 19.25 -2.22
CA LEU A 299 -12.32 18.47 -2.63
C LEU A 299 -12.06 18.57 -4.13
N ARG A 300 -13.11 18.52 -4.97
CA ARG A 300 -12.95 18.76 -6.42
C ARG A 300 -12.38 20.13 -6.72
N GLU A 301 -12.87 21.16 -6.03
CA GLU A 301 -12.33 22.52 -6.21
C GLU A 301 -10.86 22.57 -5.79
N MET A 302 -10.50 22.01 -4.63
CA MET A 302 -9.10 21.91 -4.18
C MET A 302 -8.20 21.16 -5.16
N ILE A 303 -8.67 20.06 -5.74
CA ILE A 303 -7.93 19.30 -6.77
C ILE A 303 -7.86 20.09 -8.08
N SER A 304 -8.87 20.90 -8.42
CA SER A 304 -8.87 21.66 -9.67
C SER A 304 -7.92 22.86 -9.66
N VAL A 305 -7.71 23.47 -8.48
CA VAL A 305 -6.85 24.65 -8.33
C VAL A 305 -5.41 24.28 -8.66
N ASP A 306 -4.84 24.96 -9.66
CA ASP A 306 -3.44 24.89 -10.07
C ASP A 306 -2.88 23.51 -10.45
N ASN A 307 -3.74 22.56 -10.84
CA ASN A 307 -3.36 21.20 -11.22
C ASN A 307 -3.48 20.93 -12.74
N ASP A 308 -3.12 21.90 -13.58
CA ASP A 308 -3.08 21.75 -15.05
C ASP A 308 -2.20 20.57 -15.50
N ARG A 309 -1.14 20.30 -14.73
CA ARG A 309 -0.25 19.15 -14.96
C ARG A 309 -1.00 17.83 -14.78
N LEU A 310 -1.82 17.69 -13.74
CA LEU A 310 -2.66 16.50 -13.53
C LEU A 310 -3.65 16.31 -14.67
N LEU A 311 -4.34 17.38 -15.10
CA LEU A 311 -5.28 17.31 -16.23
C LEU A 311 -4.59 16.86 -17.52
N SER A 312 -3.38 17.35 -17.77
CA SER A 312 -2.56 16.94 -18.92
C SER A 312 -2.19 15.46 -18.83
N THR A 313 -1.74 15.00 -17.66
CA THR A 313 -1.43 13.58 -17.40
C THR A 313 -2.64 12.67 -17.59
N LEU A 314 -3.82 13.06 -17.08
CA LEU A 314 -5.06 12.29 -17.23
C LEU A 314 -5.50 12.19 -18.70
N LYS A 315 -5.38 13.28 -19.48
CA LYS A 315 -5.66 13.26 -20.93
C LYS A 315 -4.71 12.33 -21.67
N ASN A 316 -3.41 12.39 -21.36
CA ASN A 316 -2.40 11.50 -21.94
C ASN A 316 -2.69 10.02 -21.61
N ILE A 317 -3.12 9.72 -20.38
CA ILE A 317 -3.52 8.37 -19.97
C ILE A 317 -4.76 7.92 -20.75
N LYS A 318 -5.76 8.79 -20.92
CA LYS A 318 -6.99 8.50 -21.67
C LYS A 318 -6.71 8.16 -23.14
N GLU A 319 -5.71 8.79 -23.75
CA GLU A 319 -5.28 8.51 -25.13
C GLU A 319 -4.39 7.26 -25.25
N SER A 320 -3.94 6.70 -24.13
CA SER A 320 -3.08 5.52 -24.10
C SER A 320 -3.85 4.23 -24.39
N LYS A 321 -3.14 3.18 -24.79
CA LYS A 321 -3.72 1.83 -25.03
C LYS A 321 -3.99 1.03 -23.74
N LYS A 322 -3.73 1.60 -22.56
CA LYS A 322 -3.84 0.90 -21.27
C LYS A 322 -5.28 0.98 -20.74
N THR A 323 -6.12 0.04 -21.17
CA THR A 323 -7.58 0.05 -20.92
C THR A 323 -7.94 0.27 -19.44
N GLU A 324 -7.26 -0.40 -18.52
CA GLU A 324 -7.59 -0.31 -17.10
C GLU A 324 -7.38 1.08 -16.49
N LEU A 325 -6.39 1.83 -16.97
CA LEU A 325 -6.13 3.20 -16.50
C LEU A 325 -7.02 4.22 -17.22
N VAL A 326 -7.31 3.96 -18.50
CA VAL A 326 -8.16 4.82 -19.36
C VAL A 326 -9.55 4.96 -18.77
N ASP A 327 -10.15 3.88 -18.26
CA ASP A 327 -11.50 3.90 -17.70
C ASP A 327 -11.58 4.80 -16.46
N ILE A 328 -10.61 4.69 -15.55
CA ILE A 328 -10.57 5.48 -14.31
C ILE A 328 -10.25 6.94 -14.63
N ALA A 329 -9.25 7.20 -15.49
CA ALA A 329 -8.90 8.56 -15.90
C ALA A 329 -10.05 9.26 -16.63
N SER A 330 -10.82 8.53 -17.46
CA SER A 330 -12.00 9.07 -18.12
C SER A 330 -13.10 9.43 -17.13
N LYS A 331 -13.33 8.61 -16.10
CA LYS A 331 -14.28 8.93 -15.02
C LYS A 331 -13.85 10.20 -14.27
N ILE A 332 -12.57 10.34 -13.92
CA ILE A 332 -12.06 11.54 -13.24
C ILE A 332 -12.25 12.78 -14.13
N LEU A 333 -11.94 12.69 -15.43
CA LEU A 333 -12.11 13.82 -16.37
C LEU A 333 -13.59 14.18 -16.64
N GLN A 334 -14.52 13.25 -16.45
CA GLN A 334 -15.96 13.50 -16.57
C GLN A 334 -16.53 14.15 -15.31
N ILE A 335 -15.88 13.98 -14.16
CA ILE A 335 -16.25 14.66 -12.94
C ILE A 335 -15.90 16.14 -13.14
N ASP A 336 -16.94 16.96 -13.33
CA ASP A 336 -16.81 18.35 -13.70
C ASP A 336 -16.07 19.13 -12.60
N PHE A 337 -14.84 19.55 -12.89
CA PHE A 337 -14.06 20.49 -12.09
C PHE A 337 -14.58 21.91 -12.36
N THR A 338 -15.84 22.18 -12.04
CA THR A 338 -16.44 23.48 -12.35
C THR A 338 -15.64 24.58 -11.65
N LYS A 339 -14.94 25.42 -12.43
CA LYS A 339 -14.38 26.69 -11.96
C LYS A 339 -15.49 27.52 -11.30
N SER A 340 -15.46 27.62 -9.98
CA SER A 340 -16.16 28.68 -9.25
C SER A 340 -15.41 30.00 -9.42
N THR A 341 -15.31 30.50 -10.67
CA THR A 341 -15.12 31.94 -10.88
C THR A 341 -16.45 32.62 -10.55
N THR A 342 -16.73 32.82 -9.26
CA THR A 342 -17.61 33.91 -8.85
C THR A 342 -16.84 35.22 -9.04
N SER A 343 -17.13 35.83 -10.16
CA SER A 343 -17.04 37.24 -10.46
C SER A 343 -17.39 38.13 -9.25
N SER A 344 -16.37 38.63 -8.55
CA SER A 344 -16.43 39.90 -7.84
C SER A 344 -16.03 41.02 -8.81
N SER A 345 -16.88 41.27 -9.80
CA SER A 345 -16.91 42.52 -10.57
C SER A 345 -18.13 43.30 -10.14
N SER A 346 -18.03 44.00 -9.01
CA SER A 346 -19.00 45.04 -8.63
C SER A 346 -18.77 46.25 -9.53
N SER A 347 -19.38 46.21 -10.70
CA SER A 347 -19.57 47.35 -11.58
C SER A 347 -20.52 48.33 -10.90
N ILE A 348 -19.98 49.36 -10.24
CA ILE A 348 -20.72 50.55 -9.83
C ILE A 348 -21.12 51.29 -11.11
N SER A 349 -22.30 50.95 -11.64
CA SER A 349 -22.93 51.71 -12.71
C SER A 349 -23.74 52.86 -12.09
N LYS A 350 -23.21 54.06 -12.28
CA LYS A 350 -23.92 55.33 -12.16
C LYS A 350 -25.23 55.26 -12.95
N LYS A 351 -26.37 55.49 -12.28
CA LYS A 351 -27.57 55.98 -12.95
C LYS A 351 -28.18 57.12 -12.12
N LYS A 352 -27.84 58.33 -12.53
CA LYS A 352 -28.63 59.55 -12.35
C LYS A 352 -30.05 59.26 -12.84
N ASN A 353 -31.06 59.68 -12.08
CA ASN A 353 -32.23 60.40 -12.61
C ASN A 353 -32.92 61.16 -11.48
N ASN A 354 -33.20 62.42 -11.81
CA ASN A 354 -33.80 63.49 -11.00
C ASN A 354 -35.30 63.30 -10.77
N SER A 355 -35.79 63.97 -9.72
CA SER A 355 -37.02 64.79 -9.58
C SER A 355 -37.55 64.55 -8.15
N ASP A 356 -37.27 65.46 -7.23
CA ASP A 356 -37.90 66.77 -6.99
C ASP A 356 -39.08 66.65 -6.02
N ASP A 357 -39.08 67.64 -5.13
CA ASP A 357 -40.12 68.07 -4.18
C ASP A 357 -40.18 67.46 -2.77
N GLN A 358 -39.63 68.29 -1.86
CA GLN A 358 -40.30 68.91 -0.69
C GLN A 358 -40.65 67.96 0.48
N ASP A 359 -40.36 68.25 1.75
CA ASP A 359 -40.24 69.52 2.46
C ASP A 359 -39.38 69.37 3.72
N GLU A 360 -39.01 70.54 4.23
CA GLU A 360 -38.32 70.84 5.47
C GLU A 360 -38.85 70.05 6.69
N ASP A 361 -37.95 69.59 7.57
CA ASP A 361 -37.84 70.31 8.85
C ASP A 361 -36.56 69.99 9.64
N LYS A 362 -36.04 71.06 10.20
CA LYS A 362 -34.87 71.16 11.08
C LYS A 362 -35.15 70.46 12.41
N ILE A 363 -34.10 70.04 13.11
CA ILE A 363 -33.70 70.57 14.44
C ILE A 363 -32.73 69.61 15.16
N LEU A 364 -31.52 70.14 15.38
CA LEU A 364 -30.57 69.96 16.50
C LEU A 364 -30.19 68.55 17.03
N LEU A 365 -28.90 68.25 16.85
CA LEU A 365 -28.06 67.63 17.89
C LEU A 365 -27.99 68.54 19.13
N PRO A 366 -27.77 68.01 20.34
CA PRO A 366 -26.38 67.90 20.79
C PRO A 366 -26.05 66.64 21.62
N ASN A 367 -24.90 66.06 21.30
CA ASN A 367 -23.76 65.78 22.18
C ASN A 367 -23.95 65.31 23.63
N ASP A 368 -23.04 64.37 23.98
CA ASP A 368 -22.33 64.27 25.26
C ASP A 368 -23.06 63.60 26.44
N PHE A 369 -22.61 62.38 26.84
CA PHE A 369 -21.75 62.16 28.02
C PHE A 369 -21.66 60.67 28.46
N ILE A 370 -20.41 60.23 28.64
CA ILE A 370 -19.83 59.44 29.76
C ILE A 370 -20.43 58.07 30.14
N GLY A 371 -19.59 57.04 29.91
CA GLY A 371 -18.91 56.27 30.97
C GLY A 371 -19.69 55.17 31.69
N GLY A 372 -19.05 54.00 31.86
CA GLY A 372 -19.58 52.96 32.75
C GLY A 372 -18.93 51.60 32.58
N GLU A 373 -17.82 51.43 33.27
CA GLU A 373 -17.06 50.21 33.52
C GLU A 373 -17.83 49.06 34.23
N ILE A 374 -17.39 47.82 33.94
CA ILE A 374 -17.09 46.69 34.86
C ILE A 374 -18.22 46.02 35.69
N SER A 375 -18.44 44.72 35.45
CA SER A 375 -18.44 43.63 36.48
C SER A 375 -18.73 42.29 35.79
N THR A 376 -17.80 41.34 35.64
CA THR A 376 -17.21 40.37 36.60
C THR A 376 -18.17 39.63 37.54
N LYS A 377 -18.02 38.29 37.49
CA LYS A 377 -18.41 37.23 38.44
C LYS A 377 -19.87 36.74 38.30
N ARG A 378 -20.14 35.42 38.30
CA ARG A 378 -19.41 34.29 38.90
C ARG A 378 -19.34 33.09 37.96
#